data_AF-A0A8D8JCE8-F1
#
_entry.id   AF-A0A8D8JCE8-F1
#
_cell.length_a   1.000
_cell.length_b   1.000
_cell.length_c   1.000
_cell.angle_alpha   90.00
_cell.angle_beta   90.00
_cell.angle_gamma   90.00
#
_symmetry.space_group_name_H-M   'P 1'
#
loop_
_entity.id
_entity.type
_entity.pdbx_description
1 polymer ?
#
loop_
_entity_poly.entity_id
_entity_poly.type
_entity_poly.pdbx_seq_one_letter_code
_entity_poly.pdbx_strand_id
1 'polypeptide(L)'
;SYGPNLTNSRVVDGVVESEGQLVARKDFVVGDVLMIDEPYVTVIDGKDRYTRCHHCLRDRFLELRPCPDCVVAMFCSKQCAQQAHQRYHRFECPVLHRLFEIYHIATLVPLRI
;
A
#
# COMPACT_ATOMS: atom_id res chain seq x y z
N SER A 1 1.71 15.20 -12.25
CA SER A 1 0.75 15.72 -11.27
C SER A 1 0.08 14.52 -10.61
N TYR A 2 0.31 14.34 -9.31
CA TYR A 2 -0.33 13.29 -8.52
C TYR A 2 -1.79 13.67 -8.30
N GLY A 3 -2.70 13.04 -9.05
CA GLY A 3 -4.15 13.16 -8.85
C GLY A 3 -4.68 12.02 -7.97
N PRO A 4 -5.81 12.22 -7.27
CA PRO A 4 -6.45 11.16 -6.48
C PRO A 4 -6.80 9.96 -7.37
N ASN A 5 -6.80 8.76 -6.81
CA ASN A 5 -7.14 7.56 -7.57
C ASN A 5 -8.67 7.45 -7.70
N LEU A 6 -9.21 8.10 -8.74
CA LEU A 6 -10.65 8.29 -8.93
C LEU A 6 -11.46 7.00 -9.13
N THR A 7 -10.82 5.84 -9.29
CA THR A 7 -11.54 4.57 -9.48
C THR A 7 -12.06 3.96 -8.18
N ASN A 8 -11.43 4.25 -7.03
CA ASN A 8 -11.85 3.72 -5.72
C ASN A 8 -12.09 4.81 -4.65
N SER A 9 -11.77 6.07 -4.94
CA SER A 9 -12.09 7.18 -4.04
C SER A 9 -13.59 7.40 -3.92
N ARG A 10 -14.11 7.37 -2.69
CA ARG A 10 -15.51 7.64 -2.37
C ARG A 10 -15.61 9.00 -1.68
N VAL A 11 -16.11 9.97 -2.44
CA VAL A 11 -16.52 11.27 -1.92
C VAL A 11 -17.88 11.10 -1.23
N VAL A 12 -18.02 11.62 0.00
CA VAL A 12 -19.27 11.50 0.75
C VAL A 12 -20.30 12.54 0.28
N ASP A 13 -21.58 12.26 0.56
CA ASP A 13 -22.66 13.19 0.26
C ASP A 13 -22.41 14.59 0.85
N GLY A 14 -22.59 15.63 0.04
CA GLY A 14 -22.30 17.02 0.39
C GLY A 14 -20.86 17.49 0.11
N VAL A 15 -19.99 16.64 -0.45
CA VAL A 15 -18.72 17.05 -1.06
C VAL A 15 -18.80 16.77 -2.57
N VAL A 16 -18.35 17.71 -3.39
CA VAL A 16 -18.31 17.56 -4.85
C VAL A 16 -16.92 17.87 -5.39
N GLU A 17 -16.53 17.19 -6.46
CA GLU A 17 -15.34 17.58 -7.22
C GLU A 17 -15.68 18.65 -8.26
N SER A 18 -14.91 19.73 -8.29
CA SER A 18 -15.04 20.81 -9.26
C SER A 18 -13.64 21.31 -9.62
N GLU A 19 -13.27 21.25 -10.90
CA GLU A 19 -11.98 21.75 -11.41
C GLU A 19 -10.75 21.19 -10.67
N GLY A 20 -10.79 19.92 -10.25
CA GLY A 20 -9.70 19.26 -9.52
C GLY A 20 -9.63 19.63 -8.03
N GLN A 21 -10.66 20.27 -7.50
CA GLN A 21 -10.80 20.60 -6.07
C GLN A 21 -12.00 19.88 -5.47
N LEU A 22 -11.90 19.55 -4.18
CA LEU A 22 -13.03 19.09 -3.37
C LEU A 22 -13.72 20.30 -2.75
N VAL A 23 -15.02 20.44 -3.03
CA VAL A 23 -15.85 21.58 -2.60
C VAL A 23 -16.98 21.08 -1.70
N ALA A 24 -17.07 21.63 -0.49
CA ALA A 24 -18.18 21.39 0.42
C ALA A 24 -19.46 22.10 -0.06
N ARG A 25 -20.58 21.38 -0.07
CA ARG A 25 -21.93 21.87 -0.44
C ARG A 25 -22.91 21.87 0.74
N LYS A 26 -22.44 21.45 1.92
CA LYS A 26 -23.17 21.49 3.17
C LYS A 26 -22.20 21.78 4.32
N ASP A 27 -22.76 22.08 5.49
CA ASP A 27 -21.99 22.22 6.72
C ASP A 27 -21.54 20.85 7.24
N PHE A 28 -20.33 20.80 7.78
CA PHE A 28 -19.73 19.63 8.42
C PHE A 28 -19.39 19.97 9.86
N VAL A 29 -19.46 18.97 10.74
CA VAL A 29 -19.04 19.09 12.14
C VAL A 29 -17.70 18.40 12.36
N VAL A 30 -17.05 18.73 13.46
CA VAL A 30 -15.78 18.10 13.85
C VAL A 30 -15.97 16.59 13.98
N GLY A 31 -15.16 15.83 13.24
CA GLY A 31 -15.22 14.37 13.20
C GLY A 31 -15.84 13.79 11.92
N ASP A 32 -16.45 14.61 11.07
CA ASP A 32 -17.00 14.14 9.80
C ASP A 32 -15.90 13.67 8.83
N VAL A 33 -16.19 12.57 8.13
CA VAL A 33 -15.31 12.02 7.08
C VAL A 33 -15.72 12.63 5.74
N LEU A 34 -14.81 13.35 5.09
CA LEU A 34 -15.07 14.01 3.80
C LEU A 34 -14.78 13.12 2.59
N MET A 35 -13.81 12.21 2.73
CA MET A 35 -13.35 11.35 1.65
C MET A 35 -12.70 10.09 2.24
N ILE A 36 -12.92 8.97 1.57
CA ILE A 36 -12.20 7.72 1.82
C ILE A 36 -11.58 7.30 0.50
N ASP A 37 -10.26 7.17 0.47
CA ASP A 37 -9.52 6.76 -0.73
C ASP A 37 -8.68 5.51 -0.45
N GLU A 38 -8.59 4.65 -1.44
CA GLU A 38 -7.66 3.52 -1.42
C GLU A 38 -6.34 3.96 -2.05
N PRO A 39 -5.19 3.75 -1.38
CA PRO A 39 -3.91 4.18 -1.92
C PRO A 39 -3.64 3.48 -3.25
N TYR A 40 -3.29 4.26 -4.28
CA TYR A 40 -2.94 3.71 -5.59
C TYR A 40 -1.79 2.70 -5.53
N VAL A 41 -0.77 3.01 -4.72
CA VAL A 41 0.33 2.08 -4.42
C VAL A 41 0.72 2.23 -2.97
N THR A 42 1.16 1.12 -2.37
CA THR A 42 1.71 1.10 -1.02
C THR A 42 3.11 0.52 -1.02
N VAL A 43 3.99 1.07 -0.17
CA VAL A 43 5.37 0.60 -0.02
C VAL A 43 5.66 0.40 1.46
N ILE A 44 6.47 -0.62 1.77
CA ILE A 44 7.02 -0.78 3.13
C ILE A 44 8.38 -0.11 3.20
N ASP A 45 8.57 0.74 4.20
CA ASP A 45 9.89 1.29 4.52
C ASP A 45 10.85 0.14 4.86
N GLY A 46 12.10 0.21 4.41
CA GLY A 46 13.12 -0.79 4.71
C GLY A 46 13.34 -1.03 6.22
N LYS A 47 13.00 -0.05 7.07
CA LYS A 47 13.02 -0.18 8.54
C LYS A 47 11.90 -1.07 9.07
N ASP A 48 10.75 -1.10 8.39
CA ASP A 48 9.55 -1.83 8.80
C ASP A 48 9.41 -3.22 8.17
N ARG A 49 10.36 -3.63 7.32
CA ARG A 49 10.28 -4.90 6.57
C ARG A 49 10.18 -6.15 7.46
N TYR A 50 10.68 -6.06 8.70
CA TYR A 50 10.67 -7.14 9.68
C TYR A 50 9.64 -6.96 10.79
N THR A 51 8.88 -5.87 10.76
CA THR A 51 7.82 -5.56 11.73
C THR A 51 6.44 -5.59 11.08
N ARG A 52 6.33 -5.36 9.76
CA ARG A 52 5.06 -5.29 9.04
C ARG A 52 4.91 -6.32 7.93
N CYS A 53 3.67 -6.76 7.73
CA CYS A 53 3.32 -7.68 6.64
C CYS A 53 3.40 -6.98 5.27
N HIS A 54 4.12 -7.57 4.31
CA HIS A 54 4.29 -7.08 2.92
C HIS A 54 3.02 -7.08 2.07
N HIS A 55 1.90 -7.55 2.62
CA HIS A 55 0.60 -7.51 1.96
C HIS A 55 -0.40 -6.59 2.66
N CYS A 56 -0.74 -6.90 3.92
CA CYS A 56 -1.77 -6.14 4.64
C CYS A 56 -1.23 -4.93 5.41
N LEU A 57 0.08 -4.70 5.41
CA LEU A 57 0.80 -3.60 6.06
C LEU A 57 0.65 -3.51 7.60
N ARG A 58 -0.09 -4.44 8.20
CA ARG A 58 -0.28 -4.48 9.65
C ARG A 58 1.04 -4.82 10.34
N ASP A 59 1.25 -4.20 11.50
CA ASP A 59 2.30 -4.57 12.44
C ASP A 59 2.05 -5.99 12.96
N ARG A 60 3.06 -6.83 12.79
CA ARG A 60 3.10 -8.26 13.05
C ARG A 60 4.50 -8.67 13.50
N PHE A 61 5.15 -7.82 14.31
CA PHE A 61 6.47 -8.11 14.83
C PHE A 61 6.55 -9.53 15.42
N LEU A 62 7.58 -10.29 15.03
CA LEU A 62 7.81 -11.71 15.39
C LEU A 62 6.81 -12.74 14.83
N GLU A 63 5.73 -12.32 14.14
CA GLU A 63 4.74 -13.21 13.54
C GLU A 63 4.88 -13.34 12.01
N LEU A 64 5.91 -12.72 11.45
CA LEU A 64 6.18 -12.70 10.02
C LEU A 64 6.91 -13.95 9.56
N ARG A 65 6.48 -14.49 8.42
CA ARG A 65 7.14 -15.59 7.72
C ARG A 65 7.73 -15.09 6.41
N PRO A 66 9.01 -15.39 6.10
CA PRO A 66 9.63 -14.94 4.86
C PRO A 66 9.04 -15.67 3.66
N CYS A 67 9.08 -15.01 2.50
CA CYS A 67 8.89 -15.66 1.21
C CYS A 67 10.01 -16.68 0.99
N PRO A 68 9.70 -17.93 0.58
CA PRO A 68 10.72 -18.97 0.39
C PRO A 68 11.68 -18.67 -0.76
N ASP A 69 11.26 -17.86 -1.74
CA ASP A 69 12.02 -17.66 -2.99
C ASP A 69 12.92 -16.42 -2.98
N CYS A 70 12.51 -15.32 -2.33
CA CYS A 70 13.29 -14.08 -2.32
C CYS A 70 13.90 -13.70 -0.97
N VAL A 71 13.46 -14.30 0.15
CA VAL A 71 13.84 -13.99 1.55
C VAL A 71 13.72 -12.53 2.00
N VAL A 72 13.27 -11.63 1.12
CA VAL A 72 13.10 -10.20 1.37
C VAL A 72 11.69 -9.89 1.88
N ALA A 73 10.67 -10.35 1.16
CA ALA A 73 9.28 -10.09 1.53
C ALA A 73 8.86 -11.02 2.67
N MET A 74 8.11 -10.48 3.64
CA MET A 74 7.56 -11.27 4.75
C MET A 74 6.07 -11.07 4.93
N PHE A 75 5.36 -12.14 5.30
CA PHE A 75 3.91 -12.17 5.39
C PHE A 75 3.44 -12.75 6.73
N CYS A 76 2.35 -12.21 7.27
CA CYS A 76 1.79 -12.69 8.54
C CYS A 76 0.99 -14.00 8.38
N SER A 77 0.52 -14.32 7.17
CA SER A 77 -0.27 -15.53 6.93
C SER A 77 -0.01 -16.10 5.53
N LYS A 78 -0.30 -17.41 5.37
CA LYS A 78 -0.29 -18.06 4.05
C LYS A 78 -1.24 -17.37 3.07
N GLN A 79 -2.37 -16.88 3.57
CA GLN A 79 -3.34 -16.12 2.78
C GLN A 79 -2.74 -14.81 2.26
N CYS A 80 -2.06 -14.02 3.11
CA CYS A 80 -1.37 -12.80 2.69
C CYS A 80 -0.28 -13.09 1.66
N ALA A 81 0.50 -14.16 1.84
CA ALA A 81 1.52 -14.57 0.88
C ALA A 81 0.91 -14.95 -0.48
N GLN A 82 -0.18 -15.74 -0.48
CA GLN A 82 -0.86 -16.17 -1.69
C GLN A 82 -1.50 -15.00 -2.45
N GLN A 83 -2.18 -14.09 -1.74
CA GLN A 83 -2.78 -12.90 -2.34
C GLN A 83 -1.73 -11.96 -2.93
N ALA A 84 -0.63 -11.72 -2.20
CA ALA A 84 0.49 -10.95 -2.71
C ALA A 84 1.10 -11.58 -3.96
N HIS A 85 1.35 -12.90 -3.93
CA HIS A 85 1.90 -13.65 -5.06
C HIS A 85 1.02 -13.55 -6.32
N GLN A 86 -0.31 -13.67 -6.16
CA GLN A 86 -1.26 -13.57 -7.27
C GLN A 86 -1.30 -12.18 -7.92
N ARG A 87 -1.17 -11.12 -7.11
CA ARG A 87 -1.30 -9.74 -7.58
C ARG A 87 -0.01 -9.18 -8.16
N TYR A 88 1.02 -9.06 -7.33
CA TYR A 88 2.23 -8.29 -7.68
C TYR A 88 3.53 -9.05 -7.36
N HIS A 89 3.56 -9.82 -6.28
CA HIS A 89 4.80 -10.36 -5.74
C HIS A 89 5.47 -11.37 -6.67
N ARG A 90 4.72 -12.13 -7.50
CA ARG A 90 5.33 -13.03 -8.51
C ARG A 90 6.26 -12.32 -9.49
N PHE A 91 6.01 -11.03 -9.77
CA PHE A 91 6.81 -10.22 -10.66
C PHE A 91 7.98 -9.53 -9.92
N GLU A 92 7.75 -9.17 -8.66
CA GLU A 92 8.76 -8.53 -7.81
C GLU A 92 9.79 -9.53 -7.26
N CYS A 93 9.33 -10.73 -6.89
CA CYS A 93 10.10 -11.76 -6.20
C CYS A 93 11.51 -11.99 -6.79
N PRO A 94 11.69 -12.20 -8.11
CA PRO A 94 13.02 -12.46 -8.67
C PRO A 94 13.97 -11.25 -8.66
N VAL A 95 13.46 -10.03 -8.53
CA VAL A 95 14.26 -8.80 -8.61
C VAL A 95 14.49 -8.15 -7.25
N LEU A 96 13.63 -8.42 -6.26
CA LEU A 96 13.68 -7.79 -4.95
C LEU A 96 15.05 -7.91 -4.29
N HIS A 97 15.65 -9.12 -4.24
CA HIS A 97 16.97 -9.33 -3.63
C HIS A 97 18.02 -8.36 -4.18
N ARG A 98 18.15 -8.32 -5.51
CA ARG A 98 19.15 -7.50 -6.20
C ARG A 98 18.88 -6.00 -6.02
N LEU A 99 17.61 -5.59 -6.01
CA LEU A 99 17.26 -4.19 -5.81
C LEU A 99 17.57 -3.72 -4.38
N PHE A 100 17.39 -4.57 -3.37
CA PHE A 100 17.74 -4.23 -1.99
C PHE A 100 19.26 -4.10 -1.77
N GLU A 101 20.06 -4.93 -2.43
CA GLU A 101 21.53 -4.85 -2.35
C GLU A 101 22.08 -3.55 -2.96
N ILE A 102 21.48 -3.07 -4.04
CA ILE A 102 21.99 -1.91 -4.79
C ILE A 102 21.54 -0.59 -4.15
N TYR A 103 20.29 -0.50 -3.68
CA TYR A 103 19.70 0.81 -3.39
C TYR A 103 19.79 1.25 -1.95
N HIS A 104 20.18 0.42 -0.98
CA HIS A 104 20.39 0.64 0.48
C HIS A 104 19.34 1.47 1.26
N ILE A 105 18.81 2.55 0.70
CA ILE A 105 17.68 3.38 1.11
C ILE A 105 16.99 3.86 -0.18
N ALA A 106 15.94 3.19 -0.64
CA ALA A 106 14.86 3.86 -1.38
C ALA A 106 13.66 2.94 -1.52
N THR A 107 12.52 3.48 -1.12
CA THR A 107 11.16 3.12 -1.54
C THR A 107 11.13 2.75 -3.02
N LEU A 108 11.34 1.47 -3.33
CA LEU A 108 10.81 0.92 -4.56
C LEU A 108 9.30 1.04 -4.39
N VAL A 109 8.65 1.70 -5.32
CA VAL A 109 7.21 1.59 -5.53
C VAL A 109 7.07 0.38 -6.44
N PRO A 110 7.21 -0.87 -5.94
CA PRO A 110 6.91 -1.94 -6.84
C PRO A 110 5.39 -1.86 -7.09
N LEU A 111 4.98 -2.33 -8.27
CA LEU A 111 3.63 -2.19 -8.80
C LEU A 111 2.62 -2.96 -7.93
N ARG A 112 2.35 -2.47 -6.70
CA ARG A 112 1.28 -2.95 -5.83
C ARG A 112 -0.01 -2.27 -6.28
N ILE A 113 -0.44 -2.63 -7.48
CA ILE A 113 -1.77 -2.34 -8.06
C ILE A 113 -2.73 -3.45 -7.60
#